data_AF-A0A976LLA4-F1
#
_entry.id   AF-A0A976LLA4-F1
#
_cell.length_a   1.000
_cell.length_b   1.000
_cell.length_c   1.000
_cell.angle_alpha   90.00
_cell.angle_beta   90.00
_cell.angle_gamma   90.00
#
_symmetry.space_group_name_H-M   'P 1'
#
loop_
_entity.id
_entity.type
_entity.pdbx_description
1 polymer ?
#
loop_
_entity_poly.entity_id
_entity_poly.type
_entity_poly.pdbx_seq_one_letter_code
_entity_poly.pdbx_strand_id
1 'polypeptide(L)'
;MSLQPPSSDPRLTLALSEPLGAHQLEERLDEALDPVLSSRRTAQPLALRLAPLERELQDFTLHWVGVIARTSSEMAYQFAALAPDVLRRFDLATAEAWIIHAMDTFDREGLYRGSSELKNLDAFIAASRGRTRAVAFEDACNVLGWIVCGLAGRRLKLEPGNEAYT
;
A
#
# COMPACT_ATOMS: atom_id res chain seq x y z
N MET A 1 -1.33 32.73 -36.23
CA MET A 1 -1.29 31.43 -35.53
C MET A 1 -2.06 31.60 -34.23
N SER A 2 -3.33 31.22 -34.22
CA SER A 2 -4.18 31.34 -33.02
C SER A 2 -3.84 30.19 -32.09
N LEU A 3 -3.21 30.51 -30.96
CA LEU A 3 -3.01 29.58 -29.85
C LEU A 3 -4.38 29.34 -29.20
N GLN A 4 -4.94 28.16 -29.45
CA GLN A 4 -6.09 27.65 -28.71
C GLN A 4 -5.66 27.50 -27.24
N PRO A 5 -6.35 28.11 -26.27
CA PRO A 5 -6.03 27.87 -24.86
C PRO A 5 -6.28 26.39 -24.53
N PRO A 6 -5.51 25.79 -23.59
CA PRO A 6 -5.80 24.44 -23.13
C PRO A 6 -7.22 24.41 -22.57
N SER A 7 -8.06 23.55 -23.11
CA SER A 7 -9.45 23.39 -22.68
C SER A 7 -9.49 22.91 -21.23
N SER A 8 -9.64 23.85 -20.29
CA SER A 8 -9.93 23.58 -18.89
C SER A 8 -11.42 23.28 -18.75
N ASP A 9 -11.88 22.20 -19.39
CA ASP A 9 -13.28 21.80 -19.33
C ASP A 9 -13.51 21.07 -18.00
N PRO A 10 -14.21 21.67 -17.01
CA PRO A 10 -14.39 21.06 -15.69
C PRO A 10 -15.17 19.75 -15.77
N ARG A 11 -15.93 19.53 -16.86
CA ARG A 11 -16.59 18.26 -17.15
C ARG A 11 -15.62 17.13 -17.45
N LEU A 12 -14.50 17.42 -18.11
CA LEU A 12 -13.43 16.44 -18.34
C LEU A 12 -12.73 16.11 -17.02
N THR A 13 -12.51 17.09 -16.15
CA THR A 13 -11.94 16.86 -14.82
C THR A 13 -12.87 16.06 -13.92
N LEU A 14 -14.18 16.36 -13.93
CA LEU A 14 -15.18 15.59 -13.17
C LEU A 14 -15.32 14.16 -13.69
N ALA A 15 -15.31 13.95 -15.02
CA ALA A 15 -15.33 12.61 -15.61
C ALA A 15 -14.06 11.79 -15.32
N LEU A 16 -12.92 12.44 -15.09
CA LEU A 16 -11.70 11.80 -14.61
C LEU A 16 -11.78 11.42 -13.12
N SER A 17 -12.69 12.04 -12.36
CA SER A 17 -12.91 11.78 -10.93
C SER A 17 -14.08 10.83 -10.65
N GLU A 18 -14.92 10.50 -11.64
CA GLU A 18 -15.99 9.52 -11.47
C GLU A 18 -15.40 8.11 -11.28
N PRO A 19 -15.90 7.32 -10.31
CA PRO A 19 -15.51 5.92 -10.16
C PRO A 19 -15.73 5.16 -11.46
N LEU A 20 -14.72 4.39 -11.87
CA LEU A 20 -14.80 3.52 -13.04
C LEU A 20 -15.85 2.45 -12.79
N GLY A 21 -16.69 2.21 -13.81
CA GLY A 21 -17.64 1.11 -13.79
C GLY A 21 -16.92 -0.24 -13.87
N ALA A 22 -17.61 -1.32 -13.48
CA ALA A 22 -17.05 -2.67 -13.51
C ALA A 22 -16.51 -3.06 -14.89
N HIS A 23 -17.18 -2.68 -15.98
CA HIS A 23 -16.72 -2.98 -17.35
C HIS A 23 -15.37 -2.30 -17.68
N GLN A 24 -15.22 -1.02 -17.32
CA GLN A 24 -13.98 -0.29 -17.59
C GLN A 24 -12.81 -0.84 -16.74
N LEU A 25 -13.10 -1.23 -15.50
CA LEU A 25 -12.14 -1.88 -14.63
C LEU A 25 -11.74 -3.26 -15.17
N GLU A 26 -12.70 -4.02 -15.69
CA GLU A 26 -12.47 -5.34 -16.29
C GLU A 26 -11.54 -5.22 -17.50
N GLU A 27 -11.81 -4.31 -18.45
CA GLU A 27 -10.94 -4.09 -19.61
C GLU A 27 -9.48 -3.76 -19.21
N ARG A 28 -9.31 -2.85 -18.24
CA ARG A 28 -7.98 -2.44 -17.75
C ARG A 28 -7.24 -3.58 -17.07
N LEU A 29 -7.96 -4.38 -16.29
CA LEU A 29 -7.41 -5.53 -15.58
C LEU A 29 -7.12 -6.70 -16.53
N ASP A 30 -7.96 -6.91 -17.53
CA ASP A 30 -7.74 -7.91 -18.58
C ASP A 30 -6.45 -7.59 -19.33
N GLU A 31 -6.25 -6.34 -19.77
CA GLU A 31 -5.01 -5.93 -20.44
C GLU A 31 -3.77 -6.14 -19.55
N ALA A 32 -3.85 -5.74 -18.28
CA ALA A 32 -2.71 -5.85 -17.36
C ALA A 32 -2.41 -7.28 -16.90
N LEU A 33 -3.44 -8.15 -16.84
CA LEU A 33 -3.34 -9.50 -16.29
C LEU A 33 -3.43 -10.60 -17.35
N ASP A 34 -3.59 -10.28 -18.63
CA ASP A 34 -3.71 -11.22 -19.76
C ASP A 34 -2.78 -12.46 -19.63
N PRO A 35 -1.49 -12.33 -19.27
CA PRO A 35 -0.59 -13.49 -19.18
C PRO A 35 -0.98 -14.54 -18.13
N VAL A 36 -1.83 -14.19 -17.16
CA VAL A 36 -2.25 -15.08 -16.06
C VAL A 36 -3.74 -15.45 -16.12
N LEU A 37 -4.49 -14.85 -17.04
CA LEU A 37 -5.90 -15.16 -17.21
C LEU A 37 -6.11 -16.49 -17.95
N SER A 38 -7.26 -17.10 -17.70
CA SER A 38 -7.67 -18.34 -18.35
C SER A 38 -9.20 -18.45 -18.35
N SER A 39 -9.74 -19.47 -19.01
CA SER A 39 -11.19 -19.72 -19.02
C SER A 39 -11.83 -19.85 -17.63
N ARG A 40 -11.05 -20.16 -16.58
CA ARG A 40 -11.53 -20.28 -15.19
C ARG A 40 -11.10 -19.11 -14.30
N ARG A 41 -10.27 -18.20 -14.80
CA ARG A 41 -9.68 -17.09 -14.05
C ARG A 41 -9.73 -15.83 -14.92
N THR A 42 -10.70 -14.99 -14.67
CA THR A 42 -10.98 -13.76 -15.44
C THR A 42 -10.81 -12.52 -14.58
N ALA A 43 -10.73 -11.33 -15.20
CA ALA A 43 -10.70 -10.08 -14.45
C ALA A 43 -12.08 -9.66 -13.91
N GLN A 44 -13.17 -10.18 -14.48
CA GLN A 44 -14.55 -9.83 -14.10
C GLN A 44 -14.83 -9.83 -12.59
N PRO A 45 -14.46 -10.87 -11.81
CA PRO A 45 -14.74 -10.91 -10.38
C PRO A 45 -13.93 -9.87 -9.60
N LEU A 46 -12.74 -9.52 -10.10
CA LEU A 46 -11.89 -8.48 -9.52
C LEU A 46 -12.52 -7.10 -9.76
N ALA A 47 -12.92 -6.84 -11.00
CA ALA A 47 -13.56 -5.61 -11.40
C ALA A 47 -14.87 -5.33 -10.64
N LEU A 48 -15.71 -6.35 -10.45
CA LEU A 48 -16.93 -6.25 -9.65
C LEU A 48 -16.68 -5.88 -8.19
N ARG A 49 -15.54 -6.31 -7.63
CA ARG A 49 -15.17 -5.98 -6.24
C ARG A 49 -14.52 -4.61 -6.10
N LEU A 50 -13.89 -4.10 -7.17
CA LEU A 50 -13.27 -2.78 -7.23
C LEU A 50 -14.26 -1.66 -7.59
N ALA A 51 -15.30 -1.97 -8.38
CA ALA A 51 -16.31 -1.01 -8.82
C ALA A 51 -16.99 -0.20 -7.68
N PRO A 52 -17.27 -0.78 -6.50
CA PRO A 52 -17.85 -0.02 -5.39
C PRO A 52 -16.87 0.91 -4.66
N LEU A 53 -15.56 0.83 -4.95
CA LEU A 53 -14.57 1.69 -4.31
C LEU A 53 -14.56 3.08 -4.93
N GLU A 54 -14.04 4.06 -4.17
CA GLU A 54 -13.80 5.41 -4.67
C GLU A 54 -12.75 5.42 -5.79
N ARG A 55 -12.83 6.42 -6.67
CA ARG A 55 -11.96 6.52 -7.84
C ARG A 55 -10.48 6.49 -7.49
N GLU A 56 -10.08 7.16 -6.40
CA GLU A 56 -8.70 7.17 -5.93
C GLU A 56 -8.19 5.76 -5.57
N LEU A 57 -9.03 4.95 -4.91
CA LEU A 57 -8.69 3.58 -4.53
C LEU A 57 -8.61 2.64 -5.75
N GLN A 58 -9.48 2.86 -6.74
CA GLN A 58 -9.46 2.14 -8.01
C GLN A 58 -8.18 2.45 -8.79
N ASP A 59 -7.85 3.74 -8.93
CA ASP A 59 -6.64 4.19 -9.64
C ASP A 59 -5.37 3.70 -8.93
N PHE A 60 -5.33 3.73 -7.60
CA PHE A 60 -4.25 3.13 -6.82
C PHE A 60 -4.08 1.65 -7.14
N THR A 61 -5.18 0.89 -7.14
CA THR A 61 -5.15 -0.54 -7.43
C THR A 61 -4.66 -0.80 -8.85
N LEU A 62 -5.21 -0.11 -9.85
CA LEU A 62 -4.81 -0.26 -11.25
C LEU A 62 -3.34 0.09 -11.47
N HIS A 63 -2.87 1.17 -10.82
CA HIS A 63 -1.46 1.57 -10.88
C HIS A 63 -0.55 0.45 -10.38
N TRP A 64 -0.80 -0.06 -9.17
CA TRP A 64 0.03 -1.11 -8.58
C TRP A 64 -0.08 -2.45 -9.33
N VAL A 65 -1.26 -2.81 -9.84
CA VAL A 65 -1.41 -3.97 -10.74
C VAL A 65 -0.50 -3.82 -11.95
N GLY A 66 -0.52 -2.67 -12.62
CA GLY A 66 0.34 -2.40 -13.77
C GLY A 66 1.83 -2.44 -13.44
N VAL A 67 2.23 -1.93 -12.27
CA VAL A 67 3.62 -1.98 -11.79
C VAL A 67 4.06 -3.43 -11.54
N ILE A 68 3.27 -4.20 -10.79
CA ILE A 68 3.62 -5.57 -10.40
C ILE A 68 3.58 -6.51 -11.60
N ALA A 69 2.62 -6.35 -12.51
CA ALA A 69 2.44 -7.22 -13.66
C ALA A 69 3.66 -7.25 -14.59
N ARG A 70 4.48 -6.20 -14.59
CA ARG A 70 5.75 -6.14 -15.33
C ARG A 70 6.79 -7.13 -14.80
N THR A 71 6.69 -7.52 -13.54
CA THR A 71 7.60 -8.48 -12.88
C THR A 71 6.95 -9.84 -12.70
N SER A 72 5.68 -9.87 -12.25
CA SER A 72 4.92 -11.08 -12.03
C SER A 72 3.42 -10.81 -12.16
N SER A 73 2.82 -11.29 -13.24
CA SER A 73 1.36 -11.25 -13.46
C SER A 73 0.58 -12.02 -12.38
N GLU A 74 1.17 -13.09 -11.82
CA GLU A 74 0.58 -13.86 -10.73
C GLU A 74 0.48 -13.04 -9.44
N MET A 75 1.56 -12.34 -9.05
CA MET A 75 1.53 -11.44 -7.88
C MET A 75 0.55 -10.28 -8.09
N ALA A 76 0.50 -9.73 -9.30
CA ALA A 76 -0.40 -8.63 -9.65
C ALA A 76 -1.88 -9.04 -9.50
N TYR A 77 -2.25 -10.23 -9.96
CA TYR A 77 -3.60 -10.74 -9.80
C TYR A 77 -3.95 -11.00 -8.33
N GLN A 78 -3.02 -11.58 -7.56
CA GLN A 78 -3.25 -11.81 -6.13
C GLN A 78 -3.45 -10.48 -5.37
N PHE A 79 -2.66 -9.46 -5.70
CA PHE A 79 -2.84 -8.11 -5.18
C PHE A 79 -4.21 -7.56 -5.56
N ALA A 80 -4.62 -7.60 -6.83
CA ALA A 80 -5.93 -7.13 -7.28
C ALA A 80 -7.10 -7.81 -6.54
N ALA A 81 -6.94 -9.10 -6.19
CA ALA A 81 -7.95 -9.83 -5.43
C ALA A 81 -8.01 -9.42 -3.95
N LEU A 82 -6.92 -8.97 -3.35
CA LEU A 82 -6.84 -8.60 -1.94
C LEU A 82 -7.03 -7.09 -1.69
N ALA A 83 -6.71 -6.25 -2.68
CA ALA A 83 -6.78 -4.80 -2.62
C ALA A 83 -8.12 -4.27 -2.08
N PRO A 84 -9.30 -4.74 -2.53
CA PRO A 84 -10.57 -4.24 -1.99
C PRO A 84 -10.74 -4.44 -0.48
N ASP A 85 -10.20 -5.52 0.09
CA ASP A 85 -10.33 -5.81 1.52
C ASP A 85 -9.31 -5.02 2.35
N VAL A 86 -8.11 -4.85 1.80
CA VAL A 86 -7.02 -4.05 2.39
C VAL A 86 -7.41 -2.57 2.44
N LEU A 87 -7.86 -2.02 1.32
CA LEU A 87 -8.19 -0.59 1.17
C LEU A 87 -9.43 -0.18 1.97
N ARG A 88 -10.27 -1.13 2.39
CA ARG A 88 -11.37 -0.88 3.34
C ARG A 88 -10.90 -0.77 4.79
N ARG A 89 -9.71 -1.28 5.11
CA ARG A 89 -9.17 -1.38 6.47
C ARG A 89 -8.01 -0.42 6.72
N PHE A 90 -7.31 0.02 5.67
CA PHE A 90 -6.09 0.82 5.75
C PHE A 90 -6.12 2.04 4.86
N ASP A 91 -5.29 3.03 5.19
CA ASP A 91 -5.00 4.16 4.31
C ASP A 91 -4.06 3.73 3.17
N LEU A 92 -3.98 4.60 2.15
CA LEU A 92 -3.18 4.34 0.96
C LEU A 92 -1.69 4.12 1.28
N ALA A 93 -1.14 4.87 2.23
CA ALA A 93 0.26 4.75 2.63
C ALA A 93 0.57 3.37 3.25
N THR A 94 -0.30 2.85 4.12
CA THR A 94 -0.12 1.51 4.68
C THR A 94 -0.31 0.43 3.61
N ALA A 95 -1.28 0.60 2.70
CA ALA A 95 -1.49 -0.33 1.59
C ALA A 95 -0.28 -0.37 0.63
N GLU A 96 0.33 0.77 0.37
CA GLU A 96 1.56 0.89 -0.41
C GLU A 96 2.74 0.17 0.28
N ALA A 97 2.96 0.44 1.56
CA ALA A 97 4.02 -0.23 2.32
C ALA A 97 3.84 -1.75 2.36
N TRP A 98 2.59 -2.22 2.46
CA TRP A 98 2.25 -3.64 2.41
C TRP A 98 2.63 -4.28 1.07
N ILE A 99 2.28 -3.65 -0.06
CA ILE A 99 2.57 -4.24 -1.37
C ILE A 99 4.07 -4.20 -1.69
N ILE A 100 4.76 -3.12 -1.33
CA ILE A 100 6.23 -3.04 -1.45
C ILE A 100 6.89 -4.17 -0.65
N HIS A 101 6.46 -4.40 0.60
CA HIS A 101 7.02 -5.46 1.43
C HIS A 101 6.79 -6.87 0.84
N ALA A 102 5.60 -7.11 0.28
CA ALA A 102 5.29 -8.38 -0.38
C ALA A 102 6.16 -8.59 -1.63
N MET A 103 6.42 -7.53 -2.40
CA MET A 103 7.30 -7.57 -3.58
C MET A 103 8.77 -7.75 -3.22
N ASP A 104 9.26 -7.09 -2.17
CA ASP A 104 10.63 -7.31 -1.66
C ASP A 104 10.85 -8.78 -1.25
N THR A 105 9.83 -9.39 -0.63
CA THR A 105 9.88 -10.80 -0.23
C THR A 105 9.83 -11.71 -1.45
N PHE A 106 9.01 -11.36 -2.44
CA PHE A 106 8.96 -12.05 -3.73
C PHE A 106 10.32 -12.03 -4.44
N ASP A 107 10.98 -10.88 -4.51
CA ASP A 107 12.27 -10.74 -5.20
C ASP A 107 13.38 -11.54 -4.50
N ARG A 108 13.32 -11.67 -3.17
CA ARG A 108 14.33 -12.38 -2.37
C ARG A 108 14.10 -13.88 -2.29
N GLU A 109 12.85 -14.32 -2.17
CA GLU A 109 12.50 -15.69 -1.79
C GLU A 109 11.55 -16.38 -2.78
N GLY A 110 11.10 -15.66 -3.81
CA GLY A 110 10.26 -16.16 -4.89
C GLY A 110 8.75 -16.14 -4.58
N LEU A 111 8.00 -16.67 -5.56
CA LEU A 111 6.54 -16.57 -5.63
C LEU A 111 5.80 -17.06 -4.39
N TYR A 112 6.19 -18.21 -3.85
CA TYR A 112 5.48 -18.82 -2.73
C TYR A 112 5.51 -17.94 -1.48
N ARG A 113 6.69 -17.38 -1.17
CA ARG A 113 6.89 -16.52 0.01
C ARG A 113 6.21 -15.17 -0.19
N GLY A 114 6.38 -14.53 -1.34
CA GLY A 114 5.67 -13.30 -1.68
C GLY A 114 4.15 -13.43 -1.61
N SER A 115 3.60 -14.53 -2.16
CA SER A 115 2.16 -14.83 -2.10
C SER A 115 1.66 -15.04 -0.67
N SER A 116 2.49 -15.65 0.19
CA SER A 116 2.17 -15.86 1.61
C SER A 116 2.12 -14.54 2.37
N GLU A 117 3.06 -13.63 2.12
CA GLU A 117 3.08 -12.30 2.75
C GLU A 117 1.88 -11.45 2.30
N LEU A 118 1.53 -11.49 1.01
CA LEU A 118 0.30 -10.84 0.50
C LEU A 118 -0.94 -11.33 1.26
N LYS A 119 -1.07 -12.65 1.47
CA LYS A 119 -2.23 -13.23 2.15
C LYS A 119 -2.22 -12.99 3.66
N ASN A 120 -1.06 -12.82 4.28
CA ASN A 120 -0.92 -12.67 5.73
C ASN A 120 -0.96 -11.21 6.20
N LEU A 121 -2.00 -10.50 5.77
CA LEU A 121 -2.19 -9.08 6.04
C LEU A 121 -2.23 -8.76 7.55
N ASP A 122 -2.86 -9.63 8.36
CA ASP A 122 -2.95 -9.44 9.81
C ASP A 122 -1.58 -9.51 10.52
N ALA A 123 -0.67 -10.39 10.06
CA ALA A 123 0.69 -10.42 10.58
C ALA A 123 1.51 -9.18 10.17
N PHE A 124 1.35 -8.70 8.93
CA PHE A 124 1.97 -7.45 8.49
C PHE A 124 1.54 -6.26 9.37
N ILE A 125 0.25 -6.15 9.68
CA ILE A 125 -0.25 -5.07 10.54
C ILE A 125 0.30 -5.17 11.95
N ALA A 126 0.37 -6.37 12.52
CA ALA A 126 0.96 -6.57 13.85
C ALA A 126 2.43 -6.10 13.87
N ALA A 127 3.20 -6.45 12.84
CA ALA A 127 4.58 -6.00 12.68
C ALA A 127 4.70 -4.49 12.43
N SER A 128 3.81 -3.91 11.61
CA SER A 128 3.79 -2.48 11.30
C SER A 128 3.44 -1.64 12.52
N ARG A 129 2.44 -2.05 13.32
CA ARG A 129 2.10 -1.39 14.61
C ARG A 129 3.24 -1.46 15.60
N GLY A 130 3.99 -2.57 15.64
CA GLY A 130 5.21 -2.69 16.44
C GLY A 130 6.28 -1.69 16.00
N ARG A 131 6.42 -1.46 14.69
CA ARG A 131 7.37 -0.52 14.10
C ARG A 131 6.97 0.95 14.31
N THR A 132 5.67 1.27 14.24
CA THR A 132 5.15 2.62 14.57
C THR A 132 5.25 2.95 16.06
N ARG A 133 5.24 1.94 16.94
CA ARG A 133 5.38 2.12 18.40
C ARG A 133 6.83 2.04 18.89
N ALA A 134 7.76 1.71 18.00
CA ALA A 134 9.19 1.74 18.28
C ALA A 134 9.73 3.13 17.96
N VAL A 135 10.09 3.89 18.99
CA VAL A 135 10.91 5.08 18.83
C VAL A 135 12.37 4.66 19.01
N ALA A 136 13.29 5.20 18.22
CA ALA A 136 14.70 4.95 18.44
C ALA A 136 15.09 5.48 19.83
N PHE A 137 16.00 4.78 20.51
CA PHE A 137 16.47 5.19 21.83
C PHE A 137 17.05 6.60 21.79
N GLU A 138 17.73 6.94 20.70
CA GLU A 138 18.34 8.24 20.43
C GLU A 138 17.28 9.36 20.38
N ASP A 139 16.15 9.10 19.74
CA ASP A 139 15.05 10.07 19.63
C ASP A 139 14.38 10.30 20.99
N ALA A 140 14.17 9.23 21.78
CA ALA A 140 13.69 9.34 23.15
C ALA A 140 14.69 10.06 24.07
N CYS A 141 15.98 9.80 23.90
CA CYS A 141 17.05 10.44 24.67
C CYS A 141 17.11 11.94 24.48
N ASN A 142 16.81 12.43 23.27
CA ASN A 142 16.78 13.87 23.02
C ASN A 142 15.72 14.56 23.87
N VAL A 143 14.52 13.99 24.00
CA VAL A 143 13.43 14.55 24.82
C VAL A 143 13.70 14.35 26.31
N LEU A 144 14.03 13.11 26.71
CA LEU A 144 14.28 12.75 28.11
C LEU A 144 15.49 13.49 28.67
N GLY A 145 16.52 13.75 27.86
CA GLY A 145 17.70 14.47 28.27
C GLY A 145 17.40 15.88 28.77
N TRP A 146 16.46 16.60 28.14
CA TRP A 146 16.03 17.92 28.60
C TRP A 146 15.28 17.86 29.93
N ILE A 147 14.37 16.89 30.07
CA ILE A 147 13.57 16.71 31.29
C ILE A 147 14.48 16.34 32.47
N VAL A 148 15.38 15.37 32.27
CA VAL A 148 16.33 14.92 33.29
C VAL A 148 17.31 16.03 33.66
N CYS A 149 17.78 16.83 32.70
CA CYS A 149 18.62 17.98 33.00
C CYS A 149 17.87 19.06 33.82
N GLY A 150 16.58 19.28 33.53
CA GLY A 150 15.72 20.18 34.31
C GLY A 150 15.50 19.71 35.75
N LEU A 151 15.36 18.40 35.95
CA LEU A 151 15.17 17.79 37.28
C LEU A 151 16.46 17.69 38.10
N ALA A 152 17.58 17.34 37.47
CA ALA A 152 18.86 17.09 38.14
C ALA A 152 19.75 18.36 38.24
N GLY A 153 19.43 19.42 37.50
CA GLY A 153 20.24 20.64 37.38
C GLY A 153 21.56 20.46 36.63
N ARG A 154 21.81 19.26 36.09
CA ARG A 154 23.01 18.92 35.31
C ARG A 154 22.68 17.88 34.24
N ARG A 155 23.50 17.82 33.19
CA ARG A 155 23.33 16.85 32.11
C ARG A 155 23.73 15.45 32.58
N LEU A 156 22.80 14.50 32.52
CA LEU A 156 23.04 13.09 32.80
C LEU A 156 23.07 12.30 31.49
N LYS A 157 23.89 11.25 31.44
CA LYS A 157 23.95 10.33 30.30
C LYS A 157 22.82 9.31 30.42
N LEU A 158 22.08 9.10 29.34
CA LEU A 158 21.08 8.05 29.22
C LEU A 158 21.72 6.87 28.48
N GLU A 159 21.53 5.65 29.00
CA GLU A 159 21.97 4.41 28.36
C GLU A 159 20.85 3.37 28.39
N PRO A 160 20.80 2.46 27.40
CA PRO A 160 19.83 1.39 27.38
C PRO A 160 20.10 0.40 28.54
N GLY A 161 19.07 0.12 29.33
CA GLY A 161 19.10 -0.90 30.38
C GLY A 161 18.44 -2.20 29.91
N ASN A 162 18.91 -3.33 30.44
CA ASN A 162 18.37 -4.66 30.09
C ASN A 162 17.09 -5.02 30.87
N GLU A 163 16.74 -4.23 31.89
CA GLU A 163 15.62 -4.46 32.79
C GLU A 163 14.73 -3.22 32.86
N ALA A 164 13.41 -3.42 32.81
CA ALA A 164 12.43 -2.38 33.03
C ALA A 164 11.99 -2.41 34.50
N TYR A 165 12.16 -1.29 35.20
CA TYR A 165 11.62 -1.09 36.55
C TYR A 165 10.36 -0.22 36.41
N THR A 166 9.20 -0.78 36.79
CA THR A 166 7.89 -0.10 36.80
C THR A 166 7.32 -0.04 38.20
#